data_AF-A0A7J4EUC1-F1
#
_entry.id   AF-A0A7J4EUC1-F1
#
_cell.length_a   1.000
_cell.length_b   1.000
_cell.length_c   1.000
_cell.angle_alpha   90.00
_cell.angle_beta   90.00
_cell.angle_gamma   90.00
#
_symmetry.space_group_name_H-M   'P 1'
#
loop_
_entity.id
_entity.type
_entity.pdbx_description
1 polymer ?
#
loop_
_entity_poly.entity_id
_entity_poly.type
_entity_poly.pdbx_seq_one_letter_code
_entity_poly.pdbx_strand_id
1 'polypeptide(L)' 'MMDRKAKLIMSLGVLNGIYGNITSIVADLSDFISQNPDLMDEFREFGLEDILEKSMNLENLVKEARSRLMKEIY' A
#
# COMPACT_ATOMS: atom_id res chain seq x y z
N MET A 1 28.25 15.63 2.07
CA MET A 1 26.97 15.83 1.37
C MET A 1 26.61 14.52 0.69
N MET A 2 25.41 13.98 0.92
CA MET A 2 25.01 12.67 0.40
C MET A 2 24.74 12.73 -1.11
N ASP A 3 25.29 11.79 -1.87
CA ASP A 3 25.11 11.73 -3.32
C ASP A 3 23.66 11.34 -3.70
N ARG A 4 23.27 11.62 -4.95
CA ARG A 4 21.90 11.38 -5.43
C ARG A 4 21.53 9.90 -5.35
N LYS A 5 22.45 8.97 -5.64
CA LYS A 5 22.16 7.53 -5.63
C LYS A 5 21.87 7.05 -4.22
N ALA A 6 22.65 7.47 -3.23
CA ALA A 6 22.36 7.18 -1.83
C ALA A 6 20.97 7.70 -1.40
N LYS A 7 20.55 8.89 -1.87
CA LYS A 7 19.23 9.46 -1.54
C LYS A 7 18.10 8.60 -2.09
N LEU A 8 18.23 8.13 -3.32
CA LEU A 8 17.24 7.26 -3.96
C LEU A 8 17.15 5.90 -3.26
N ILE A 9 18.28 5.32 -2.83
CA ILE A 9 18.30 4.06 -2.07
C ILE A 9 17.58 4.22 -0.73
N MET A 10 17.82 5.32 -0.01
CA MET A 10 17.10 5.59 1.25
C MET A 10 15.59 5.75 1.02
N SER A 11 15.18 6.49 -0.02
CA SER A 11 13.77 6.61 -0.38
C SER A 11 13.14 5.26 -0.74
N LEU A 12 13.86 4.40 -1.48
CA LEU A 12 13.40 3.06 -1.82
C LEU A 12 13.21 2.19 -0.56
N GLY A 13 14.09 2.31 0.44
CA GLY A 13 13.96 1.63 1.73
C GLY A 13 12.66 2.00 2.46
N VAL A 14 12.33 3.29 2.51
CA VAL A 14 11.08 3.78 3.11
C VAL A 14 9.87 3.22 2.35
N LEU A 15 9.87 3.31 1.02
CA LEU A 15 8.75 2.81 0.22
C LEU A 15 8.58 1.29 0.31
N ASN A 16 9.66 0.52 0.48
CA ASN A 16 9.58 -0.93 0.71
C ASN A 16 8.84 -1.26 2.02
N GLY A 17 9.15 -0.53 3.10
CA GLY A 17 8.46 -0.71 4.38
C GLY A 17 6.98 -0.32 4.30
N ILE A 18 6.68 0.81 3.68
CA ILE A 18 5.29 1.26 3.44
C ILE A 18 4.52 0.24 2.60
N TYR A 19 5.12 -0.28 1.53
CA TYR A 19 4.49 -1.28 0.67
C TYR A 19 4.10 -2.53 1.46
N GLY A 20 5.00 -3.06 2.27
CA GLY A 20 4.70 -4.23 3.11
C GLY A 20 3.51 -4.00 4.05
N ASN A 21 3.46 -2.85 4.71
CA ASN A 21 2.37 -2.51 5.63
C ASN A 21 1.02 -2.39 4.90
N ILE A 22 1.00 -1.74 3.73
CA ILE A 22 -0.25 -1.57 2.96
C ILE A 22 -0.73 -2.92 2.43
N THR A 23 0.16 -3.77 1.92
CA THR A 23 -0.22 -5.11 1.44
C THR A 23 -0.87 -5.93 2.56
N SER A 24 -0.35 -5.85 3.80
CA SER A 24 -1.00 -6.48 4.96
C SER A 24 -2.39 -5.92 5.23
N ILE A 25 -2.56 -4.59 5.24
CA ILE A 25 -3.88 -3.96 5.45
C ILE A 25 -4.88 -4.39 4.38
N VAL A 26 -4.48 -4.40 3.11
CA VAL A 26 -5.34 -4.84 1.99
C VAL A 26 -5.74 -6.30 2.16
N ALA A 27 -4.79 -7.18 2.50
CA ALA A 27 -5.07 -8.59 2.74
C ALA A 27 -6.05 -8.79 3.91
N ASP A 28 -5.75 -8.20 5.06
CA ASP A 28 -6.58 -8.35 6.28
C ASP A 28 -8.02 -7.85 6.05
N LEU A 29 -8.20 -6.68 5.41
CA LEU A 29 -9.53 -6.13 5.13
C LEU A 29 -10.27 -6.92 4.05
N SER A 30 -9.58 -7.30 2.97
CA SER A 30 -10.19 -8.11 1.90
C SER A 30 -10.66 -9.47 2.41
N ASP A 31 -9.84 -10.13 3.24
CA ASP A 31 -10.18 -11.42 3.83
C ASP A 31 -11.34 -11.29 4.82
N PHE A 32 -11.34 -10.27 5.67
CA PHE A 32 -12.41 -10.03 6.63
C PHE A 32 -13.75 -9.76 5.93
N ILE A 33 -13.76 -8.90 4.90
CA ILE A 33 -14.97 -8.59 4.12
C ILE A 33 -15.48 -9.84 3.40
N SER A 34 -14.59 -10.59 2.75
CA SER A 34 -14.92 -11.83 2.02
C SER A 34 -15.53 -12.92 2.92
N GLN A 35 -15.04 -13.04 4.15
CA GLN A 35 -15.49 -14.05 5.11
C GLN A 35 -16.83 -13.73 5.78
N ASN A 36 -17.30 -12.47 5.74
CA ASN A 36 -18.48 -12.01 6.47
C ASN A 36 -19.44 -11.22 5.55
N PRO A 37 -20.00 -11.84 4.50
CA PRO A 37 -20.86 -11.16 3.51
C PRO A 37 -22.20 -10.68 4.08
N ASP A 38 -22.60 -11.17 5.25
CA ASP A 38 -23.78 -10.75 6.00
C ASP A 38 -23.62 -9.38 6.66
N LEU A 39 -22.39 -8.90 6.85
CA LEU A 39 -22.08 -7.61 7.48
C LEU A 39 -21.81 -6.48 6.46
N MET A 40 -22.19 -6.68 5.19
CA MET A 40 -21.85 -5.73 4.12
C MET A 40 -22.45 -4.33 4.32
N ASP A 41 -23.63 -4.24 4.92
CA ASP A 41 -24.27 -2.95 5.19
C ASP A 41 -23.49 -2.18 6.27
N GLU A 42 -23.03 -2.86 7.32
CA GLU A 42 -22.15 -2.28 8.35
C GLU A 42 -20.79 -1.90 7.77
N PHE A 43 -20.21 -2.73 6.89
CA PHE A 43 -18.94 -2.41 6.25
C PHE A 43 -19.01 -1.13 5.42
N ARG A 44 -20.16 -0.88 4.77
CA ARG A 44 -20.42 0.39 4.08
C ARG A 44 -20.66 1.54 5.05
N GLU A 45 -21.53 1.34 6.03
CA GLU A 45 -21.90 2.37 7.01
C GLU A 45 -20.67 2.91 7.77
N PHE A 46 -19.77 2.01 8.17
CA PHE A 46 -18.56 2.37 8.91
C PHE A 46 -17.32 2.61 8.02
N GLY A 47 -17.47 2.51 6.69
CA GLY A 47 -16.42 2.88 5.73
C GLY A 47 -15.27 1.89 5.59
N LEU A 48 -15.48 0.60 5.88
CA LEU A 48 -14.47 -0.44 5.67
C LEU A 48 -14.21 -0.67 4.17
N GLU A 49 -15.23 -0.62 3.31
CA GLU A 49 -15.06 -0.67 1.85
C GLU A 49 -14.18 0.49 1.36
N ASP A 50 -14.43 1.71 1.84
CA ASP A 50 -13.66 2.92 1.50
C ASP A 50 -12.19 2.80 1.92
N ILE A 51 -11.92 2.23 3.10
CA ILE A 51 -10.55 2.02 3.59
C ILE A 51 -9.85 0.99 2.71
N LEU A 52 -10.52 -0.11 2.35
CA LEU A 52 -9.96 -1.12 1.46
C LEU A 52 -9.61 -0.51 0.10
N GLU A 53 -10.53 0.23 -0.53
CA GLU A 53 -10.31 0.88 -1.82
C GLU A 53 -9.13 1.85 -1.78
N LYS A 54 -9.08 2.73 -0.76
CA LYS A 54 -8.00 3.70 -0.59
C LYS A 54 -6.65 3.01 -0.34
N SER A 55 -6.65 1.90 0.38
CA SER A 55 -5.44 1.11 0.64
C SER A 55 -4.93 0.46 -0.64
N MET A 56 -5.80 -0.13 -1.46
CA MET A 56 -5.44 -0.68 -2.77
C MET A 56 -4.88 0.39 -3.71
N ASN A 57 -5.49 1.58 -3.74
CA ASN A 57 -5.00 2.71 -4.52
C ASN A 57 -3.61 3.16 -4.04
N LEU A 58 -3.41 3.27 -2.72
CA LEU A 58 -2.11 3.61 -2.16
C LEU A 58 -1.05 2.54 -2.45
N GLU A 59 -1.41 1.26 -2.40
CA GLU A 59 -0.51 0.15 -2.75
C GLU A 59 0.03 0.32 -4.18
N ASN A 60 -0.85 0.61 -5.13
CA ASN A 60 -0.49 0.85 -6.52
C ASN A 60 0.43 2.07 -6.68
N LEU A 61 0.10 3.20 -6.04
CA LEU A 61 0.95 4.40 -6.09
C LEU A 61 2.35 4.15 -5.53
N VAL A 62 2.45 3.41 -4.42
CA VAL A 62 3.73 3.03 -3.81
C VAL A 62 4.51 2.10 -4.74
N LYS A 63 3.85 1.11 -5.34
CA LYS A 63 4.45 0.19 -6.31
C LYS A 63 5.04 0.93 -7.51
N GLU A 64 4.32 1.89 -8.07
CA GLU A 64 4.79 2.73 -9.18
C GLU A 64 5.98 3.62 -8.78
N ALA A 65 5.93 4.24 -7.60
CA ALA A 65 7.04 5.03 -7.09
C ALA A 65 8.31 4.18 -6.88
N ARG A 66 8.17 2.97 -6.30
CA ARG A 66 9.28 2.00 -6.16
C ARG A 66 9.86 1.62 -7.52
N SER A 67 9.01 1.34 -8.50
CA SER A 67 9.43 1.00 -9.87
C SER A 67 10.25 2.11 -10.51
N ARG A 68 9.80 3.38 -10.38
CA ARG A 68 10.56 4.55 -10.86
C ARG A 68 11.91 4.70 -10.17
N LEU A 69 11.98 4.52 -8.84
CA LEU A 69 13.24 4.59 -8.12
C LEU A 69 14.21 3.47 -8.52
N MET A 70 13.73 2.24 -8.67
CA MET A 70 14.56 1.10 -9.06
C MET A 70 15.22 1.32 -10.42
N LYS A 71 14.48 1.87 -11.39
CA LYS A 71 15.02 2.23 -12.73
C LYS A 71 16.14 3.26 -12.71
N GLU A 72 16.22 4.10 -11.68
CA GLU A 72 17.27 5.11 -11.54
C GLU A 72 18.48 4.58 -10.74
N ILE A 73 18.29 3.52 -9.95
CA ILE A 73 19.33 2.93 -9.09
C ILE A 73 20.11 1.83 -9.83
N TYR A 74 19.39 1.00 -10.61
CA TYR A 74 19.86 -0.16 -11.35
C TYR A 74 19.79 0.10 -12.86
#